data_AF-A0A0V7ZQM7-F1
#
_entry.id   AF-A0A0V7ZQM7-F1
#
_cell.length_a   1.000
_cell.length_b   1.000
_cell.length_c   1.000
_cell.angle_alpha   90.00
_cell.angle_beta   90.00
_cell.angle_gamma   90.00
#
_symmetry.space_group_name_H-M   'P 1'
#
loop_
_entity.id
_entity.type
_entity.pdbx_description
1 polymer ?
#
loop_
_entity_poly.entity_id
_entity_poly.type
_entity_poly.pdbx_seq_one_letter_code
_entity_poly.pdbx_strand_id
1 'polypeptide(L)'
;MDCKTATLVYQTEDHLGNIRRIFPEAWKFLEEVSFAYVQSKPDNFDSEIRKLVGEKPFKYRMVHRDDKDQLTKDLGDLLGDITSRLLLEQHFSKVVGQQVYFSTICCNSHLTADHELTLEEVLPLQCAAVKLQ
;
A
#
# COMPACT_ATOMS: atom_id res chain seq x y z
N MET A 1 11.80 2.03 7.10
CA MET A 1 12.95 1.10 6.99
C MET A 1 14.12 1.62 7.82
N ASP A 2 14.72 0.79 8.67
CA ASP A 2 15.95 1.18 9.40
C ASP A 2 17.21 1.12 8.52
N CYS A 3 18.30 1.78 8.94
CA CYS A 3 19.53 1.86 8.16
C CYS A 3 20.20 0.49 7.91
N LYS A 4 20.01 -0.48 8.81
CA LYS A 4 20.59 -1.82 8.65
C LYS A 4 19.87 -2.58 7.54
N THR A 5 18.55 -2.47 7.51
CA THR A 5 17.70 -3.08 6.50
C THR A 5 17.90 -2.41 5.15
N ALA A 6 17.98 -1.07 5.12
CA ALA A 6 18.29 -0.31 3.92
C ALA A 6 19.64 -0.72 3.31
N THR A 7 20.65 -0.97 4.14
CA THR A 7 21.97 -1.50 3.68
C THR A 7 21.80 -2.83 2.95
N LEU A 8 21.02 -3.77 3.53
CA LEU A 8 20.78 -5.08 2.93
C LEU A 8 19.97 -5.01 1.62
N VAL A 9 19.14 -3.97 1.45
CA VAL A 9 18.33 -3.77 0.24
C VAL A 9 19.12 -3.09 -0.88
N TYR A 10 19.81 -1.99 -0.58
CA TYR A 10 20.31 -1.07 -1.60
C TYR A 10 21.79 -1.21 -1.95
N GLN A 11 22.61 -1.93 -1.17
CA GLN A 11 24.04 -2.07 -1.46
C GLN A 11 24.38 -3.13 -2.51
N THR A 12 23.39 -3.89 -2.99
CA THR A 12 23.56 -4.80 -4.13
C THR A 12 22.70 -4.34 -5.30
N GLU A 13 22.97 -4.84 -6.51
CA GLU A 13 22.25 -4.43 -7.73
C GLU A 13 20.80 -4.93 -7.80
N ASP A 14 20.46 -6.04 -7.10
CA ASP A 14 19.12 -6.64 -7.10
C ASP A 14 18.24 -6.11 -5.96
N HIS A 15 17.83 -4.85 -6.06
CA HIS A 15 17.02 -4.19 -5.03
C HIS A 15 15.67 -4.87 -4.81
N LEU A 16 14.95 -5.22 -5.89
CA LEU A 16 13.63 -5.85 -5.81
C LEU A 16 13.72 -7.28 -5.26
N GLY A 17 14.72 -8.06 -5.68
CA GLY A 17 14.96 -9.40 -5.13
C GLY A 17 15.32 -9.35 -3.64
N ASN A 18 16.10 -8.36 -3.21
CA ASN A 18 16.36 -8.14 -1.80
C ASN A 18 15.10 -7.77 -1.01
N ILE A 19 14.28 -6.83 -1.51
CA ILE A 19 13.01 -6.48 -0.88
C ILE A 19 12.14 -7.74 -0.73
N ARG A 20 11.97 -8.52 -1.80
CA ARG A 20 11.19 -9.77 -1.78
C ARG A 20 11.72 -10.78 -0.77
N ARG A 21 13.05 -10.89 -0.63
CA ARG A 21 13.69 -11.84 0.29
C ARG A 21 13.58 -11.41 1.76
N ILE A 22 13.69 -10.11 2.02
CA ILE A 22 13.66 -9.56 3.39
C ILE A 22 12.21 -9.41 3.88
N PHE A 23 11.29 -9.05 2.99
CA PHE A 23 9.88 -8.78 3.30
C PHE A 23 8.93 -9.66 2.47
N PRO A 24 9.01 -10.99 2.58
CA PRO A 24 8.26 -11.90 1.70
C PRO A 24 6.74 -11.79 1.89
N GLU A 25 6.27 -11.57 3.12
CA GLU A 25 4.85 -11.43 3.41
C GLU A 25 4.30 -10.09 2.90
N ALA A 26 5.04 -9.00 3.09
CA ALA A 26 4.66 -7.69 2.56
C ALA A 26 4.67 -7.68 1.03
N TRP A 27 5.66 -8.33 0.41
CA TRP A 27 5.68 -8.52 -1.04
C TRP A 27 4.42 -9.23 -1.54
N LYS A 28 4.08 -10.38 -0.95
CA LYS A 28 2.91 -11.16 -1.34
C LYS A 28 1.62 -10.37 -1.11
N PHE A 29 1.52 -9.66 0.00
CA PHE A 29 0.38 -8.79 0.29
C PHE A 29 0.22 -7.70 -0.77
N LEU A 30 1.30 -6.98 -1.10
CA LEU A 30 1.28 -5.92 -2.12
C LEU A 30 0.88 -6.46 -3.51
N GLU A 31 1.35 -7.66 -3.86
CA GLU A 31 0.92 -8.35 -5.07
C GLU A 31 -0.58 -8.63 -5.06
N GLU A 32 -1.09 -9.24 -3.98
CA GLU A 32 -2.50 -9.59 -3.83
C GLU A 32 -3.42 -8.36 -3.88
N VAL A 33 -3.07 -7.28 -3.18
CA VAL A 33 -3.88 -6.04 -3.18
C VAL A 33 -3.82 -5.33 -4.52
N SER A 34 -2.68 -5.37 -5.23
CA SER A 34 -2.57 -4.78 -6.58
C SER A 34 -3.50 -5.50 -7.57
N PHE A 35 -3.50 -6.84 -7.56
CA PHE A 35 -4.43 -7.61 -8.39
C PHE A 35 -5.89 -7.40 -7.96
N ALA A 36 -6.16 -7.36 -6.65
CA ALA A 36 -7.51 -7.13 -6.12
C ALA A 36 -8.05 -5.75 -6.52
N TYR A 37 -7.18 -4.73 -6.53
CA TYR A 37 -7.49 -3.39 -7.01
C TYR A 37 -7.88 -3.39 -8.50
N VAL A 38 -7.03 -3.94 -9.37
CA VAL A 38 -7.31 -3.99 -10.83
C VAL A 38 -8.57 -4.80 -11.13
N GLN A 39 -8.78 -5.91 -10.42
CA GLN A 39 -9.95 -6.77 -10.60
C GLN A 39 -11.20 -6.24 -9.89
N SER A 40 -11.12 -5.08 -9.21
CA SER A 40 -12.22 -4.50 -8.44
C SER A 40 -12.86 -5.51 -7.47
N LYS A 41 -12.03 -6.33 -6.81
CA LYS A 41 -12.52 -7.32 -5.84
C LYS A 41 -13.19 -6.60 -4.67
N PRO A 42 -14.31 -7.12 -4.14
CA PRO A 42 -14.95 -6.53 -2.99
C PRO A 42 -14.04 -6.61 -1.76
N ASP A 43 -14.17 -5.63 -0.87
CA ASP A 43 -13.55 -5.58 0.45
C ASP A 43 -14.50 -4.88 1.41
N ASN A 44 -14.71 -5.47 2.60
CA ASN A 44 -15.67 -4.92 3.56
C ASN A 44 -15.24 -3.55 4.06
N PHE A 45 -13.96 -3.38 4.37
CA PHE A 45 -13.44 -2.10 4.87
C PHE A 45 -13.51 -1.03 3.78
N ASP A 46 -13.07 -1.34 2.56
CA ASP A 46 -13.22 -0.44 1.41
C ASP A 46 -14.68 -0.02 1.19
N SER A 47 -15.62 -0.96 1.32
CA SER A 47 -17.05 -0.70 1.14
C SER A 47 -17.61 0.25 2.19
N GLU A 48 -17.25 0.07 3.47
CA GLU A 48 -17.67 0.97 4.55
C GLU A 48 -17.08 2.37 4.39
N ILE A 49 -15.84 2.47 3.92
CA ILE A 49 -15.18 3.75 3.64
C ILE A 49 -15.93 4.48 2.53
N ARG A 50 -16.24 3.81 1.42
CA ARG A 50 -17.02 4.38 0.32
C ARG A 50 -18.38 4.90 0.77
N LYS A 51 -19.06 4.20 1.68
CA LYS A 51 -20.34 4.67 2.26
C LYS A 51 -20.16 5.98 3.05
N LEU A 52 -19.04 6.14 3.76
CA LEU A 52 -18.76 7.32 4.57
C LEU A 52 -18.29 8.52 3.73
N VAL A 53 -17.46 8.29 2.71
CA VAL A 53 -16.82 9.37 1.91
C VAL A 53 -17.56 9.70 0.62
N GLY A 54 -18.51 8.86 0.22
CA GLY A 54 -19.21 8.95 -1.07
C GLY A 54 -18.37 8.49 -2.26
N GLU A 55 -18.96 8.59 -3.44
CA GLU A 55 -18.26 8.33 -4.70
C GLU A 55 -17.13 9.35 -4.91
N LYS A 56 -16.02 8.87 -5.48
CA LYS A 56 -14.85 9.67 -5.83
C LYS A 56 -14.61 9.58 -7.34
N PRO A 57 -14.10 10.65 -7.98
CA PRO A 57 -13.80 10.65 -9.42
C PRO A 57 -12.57 9.81 -9.78
N PHE A 58 -11.89 9.22 -8.80
CA PHE A 58 -10.69 8.39 -8.95
C PHE A 58 -10.90 6.99 -8.34
N LYS A 59 -10.09 6.03 -8.80
CA LYS A 59 -10.12 4.68 -8.28
C LYS A 59 -9.15 4.52 -7.13
N TYR A 60 -9.63 3.89 -6.07
CA TYR A 60 -8.80 3.49 -4.93
C TYR A 60 -9.27 2.14 -4.40
N ARG A 61 -8.47 1.51 -3.56
CA ARG A 61 -8.83 0.38 -2.72
C ARG A 61 -8.23 0.60 -1.34
N MET A 62 -9.02 0.41 -0.29
CA MET A 62 -8.53 0.41 1.09
C MET A 62 -8.63 -0.97 1.71
N VAL A 63 -7.57 -1.40 2.37
CA VAL A 63 -7.55 -2.64 3.15
C VAL A 63 -7.13 -2.29 4.57
N HIS A 64 -7.85 -2.82 5.55
CA HIS A 64 -7.51 -2.66 6.95
C HIS A 64 -6.62 -3.80 7.45
N ARG A 65 -5.68 -3.47 8.34
CA ARG A 65 -4.82 -4.41 9.05
C ARG A 65 -4.83 -4.07 10.55
N ASP A 66 -4.50 -5.04 11.38
CA ASP A 66 -4.32 -4.81 12.82
C ASP A 66 -2.88 -4.36 13.13
N ASP A 67 -2.71 -3.38 14.02
CA ASP A 67 -1.43 -2.73 14.39
C ASP A 67 -0.39 -3.66 15.03
N LYS A 68 -0.80 -4.87 15.40
CA LYS A 68 0.03 -5.78 16.19
C LYS A 68 0.78 -6.80 15.36
N ASP A 69 0.45 -6.97 14.08
CA ASP A 69 1.10 -7.97 13.23
C ASP A 69 2.42 -7.47 12.62
N GLN A 70 3.32 -8.41 12.34
CA GLN A 70 4.62 -8.09 11.75
C GLN A 70 4.47 -7.50 10.34
N LEU A 71 3.47 -7.98 9.59
CA LEU A 71 3.19 -7.51 8.24
C LEU A 71 2.86 -6.00 8.20
N THR A 72 2.12 -5.46 9.15
CA THR A 72 1.82 -4.02 9.23
C THR A 72 3.10 -3.20 9.47
N LYS A 73 4.01 -3.69 10.32
CA LYS A 73 5.31 -3.06 10.53
C LYS A 73 6.16 -3.09 9.26
N ASP A 74 6.23 -4.24 8.60
CA ASP A 74 6.98 -4.43 7.36
C ASP A 74 6.47 -3.52 6.23
N LEU A 75 5.14 -3.39 6.12
CA LEU A 75 4.51 -2.47 5.18
C LEU A 75 4.82 -1.01 5.51
N GLY A 76 4.78 -0.63 6.79
CA GLY A 76 5.18 0.70 7.25
C GLY A 76 6.64 0.98 6.93
N ASP A 77 7.52 0.00 7.11
CA ASP A 77 8.93 0.14 6.80
C ASP A 77 9.20 0.28 5.31
N LEU A 78 8.53 -0.51 4.47
CA LEU A 78 8.69 -0.50 3.02
C LEU A 78 8.04 0.71 2.35
N LEU A 79 6.82 1.06 2.74
CA LEU A 79 6.08 2.14 2.10
C LEU A 79 6.44 3.51 2.68
N GLY A 80 6.96 3.54 3.92
CA GLY A 80 7.50 4.75 4.53
C GLY A 80 8.87 5.16 3.97
N ASP A 81 9.64 4.24 3.40
CA ASP A 81 10.82 4.57 2.61
C ASP A 81 10.42 4.87 1.15
N ILE A 82 10.70 6.10 0.71
CA ILE A 82 10.28 6.58 -0.60
C ILE A 82 10.92 5.77 -1.75
N THR A 83 12.16 5.31 -1.59
CA THR A 83 12.87 4.59 -2.64
C THR A 83 12.29 3.19 -2.81
N SER A 84 12.05 2.44 -1.73
CA SER A 84 11.37 1.14 -1.86
C SER A 84 9.94 1.30 -2.36
N ARG A 85 9.19 2.30 -1.90
CA ARG A 85 7.83 2.56 -2.40
C ARG A 85 7.82 2.75 -3.92
N LEU A 86 8.67 3.62 -4.45
CA LEU A 86 8.74 3.87 -5.89
C LEU A 86 9.17 2.64 -6.70
N LEU A 87 10.13 1.85 -6.19
CA LEU A 87 10.54 0.58 -6.81
C LEU A 87 9.37 -0.42 -6.87
N LEU A 88 8.61 -0.53 -5.78
CA LEU A 88 7.46 -1.43 -5.67
C LEU A 88 6.30 -0.97 -6.56
N GLU A 89 5.97 0.32 -6.58
CA GLU A 89 4.96 0.89 -7.47
C GLU A 89 5.32 0.65 -8.93
N GLN A 90 6.58 0.90 -9.32
CA GLN A 90 7.05 0.62 -10.69
C GLN A 90 6.97 -0.87 -11.03
N HIS A 91 7.35 -1.75 -10.10
CA HIS A 91 7.32 -3.19 -10.29
C HIS A 91 5.88 -3.69 -10.44
N PHE A 92 5.02 -3.43 -9.46
CA PHE A 92 3.67 -3.95 -9.44
C PHE A 92 2.80 -3.32 -10.52
N SER A 93 3.04 -2.07 -10.91
CA SER A 93 2.37 -1.48 -12.07
C SER A 93 2.61 -2.27 -13.36
N LYS A 94 3.84 -2.78 -13.55
CA LYS A 94 4.18 -3.67 -14.68
C LYS A 94 3.53 -5.04 -14.54
N VAL A 95 3.54 -5.62 -13.33
CA VAL A 95 2.98 -6.95 -13.06
C VAL A 95 1.47 -6.98 -13.34
N VAL A 96 0.73 -5.96 -12.89
CA VAL A 96 -0.73 -5.91 -13.05
C VAL A 96 -1.19 -5.23 -14.35
N GLY A 97 -0.24 -4.68 -15.13
CA GLY A 97 -0.51 -4.03 -16.41
C GLY A 97 -1.21 -2.67 -16.32
N GLN A 98 -1.28 -2.08 -15.13
CA GLN A 98 -1.89 -0.78 -14.86
C GLN A 98 -1.08 -0.06 -13.79
N GLN A 99 -0.98 1.27 -13.90
CA GLN A 99 -0.34 2.09 -12.88
C GLN A 99 -1.05 1.92 -11.51
N VAL A 100 -0.26 1.62 -10.48
CA VAL A 100 -0.68 1.56 -9.08
C VAL A 100 0.22 2.41 -8.21
N TYR A 101 -0.38 3.07 -7.24
CA TYR A 101 0.31 3.85 -6.21
C TYR A 101 -0.05 3.29 -4.84
N PHE A 102 0.93 3.24 -3.95
CA PHE A 102 0.74 2.73 -2.60
C PHE A 102 0.82 3.87 -1.61
N SER A 103 -0.03 3.82 -0.60
CA SER A 103 0.10 4.69 0.57
C SER A 103 -0.33 3.93 1.81
N THR A 104 0.23 4.34 2.94
CA THR A 104 -0.28 3.97 4.25
C THR A 104 -1.15 5.11 4.76
N ILE A 105 -2.33 4.78 5.26
CA ILE A 105 -3.29 5.70 5.86
C ILE A 105 -3.76 5.10 7.18
N CYS A 106 -4.04 5.94 8.18
CA CYS A 106 -4.23 5.49 9.57
C CYS A 106 -3.00 4.73 10.08
N CYS A 107 -3.07 4.19 11.30
CA CYS A 107 -1.99 3.36 11.85
C CYS A 107 -1.73 2.11 11.00
N ASN A 108 -2.75 1.57 10.30
CA ASN A 108 -2.67 0.22 9.74
C ASN A 108 -3.41 -0.01 8.41
N SER A 109 -3.98 1.02 7.79
CA SER A 109 -4.71 0.81 6.54
C SER A 109 -3.78 1.01 5.34
N HIS A 110 -3.90 0.11 4.36
CA HIS A 110 -3.20 0.20 3.08
C HIS A 110 -4.14 0.80 2.04
N LEU A 111 -3.65 1.78 1.30
CA LEU A 111 -4.31 2.41 0.18
C LEU A 111 -3.58 2.04 -1.11
N THR A 112 -4.33 1.57 -2.10
CA THR A 112 -3.88 1.46 -3.50
C THR A 112 -4.71 2.39 -4.38
N ALA A 113 -4.10 3.18 -5.26
CA ALA A 113 -4.80 4.12 -6.14
C ALA A 113 -4.25 4.12 -7.57
N ASP A 114 -4.97 4.75 -8.51
CA ASP A 114 -4.56 4.95 -9.91
C ASP A 114 -3.58 6.13 -10.10
N HIS A 115 -3.43 7.00 -9.09
CA HIS A 115 -2.51 8.12 -9.09
C HIS A 115 -2.02 8.43 -7.67
N GLU A 116 -0.98 9.27 -7.57
CA GLU A 116 -0.55 9.84 -6.29
C GLU A 116 -1.64 10.80 -5.79
N LEU A 117 -2.26 10.48 -4.64
CA LEU A 117 -3.36 11.26 -4.12
C LEU A 117 -2.91 12.60 -3.54
N THR A 118 -3.73 13.62 -3.76
CA THR A 118 -3.61 14.92 -3.10
C THR A 118 -4.11 14.88 -1.65
N LEU A 119 -3.82 15.93 -0.88
CA LEU A 119 -4.31 16.06 0.49
C LEU A 119 -5.84 16.08 0.53
N GLU A 120 -6.47 16.78 -0.40
CA GLU A 120 -7.92 16.91 -0.54
C GLU A 120 -8.60 15.55 -0.80
N GLU A 121 -7.90 14.66 -1.50
CA GLU A 121 -8.40 13.32 -1.84
C GLU A 121 -8.18 12.33 -0.70
N VAL A 122 -7.02 12.37 -0.04
CA VAL A 122 -6.66 11.41 1.02
C VAL A 122 -7.26 11.75 2.38
N LEU A 123 -7.44 13.04 2.72
CA LEU A 123 -7.92 13.46 4.04
C LEU A 123 -9.32 12.90 4.39
N PRO A 124 -10.32 12.93 3.47
CA PRO A 124 -11.61 12.30 3.74
C PRO A 124 -11.50 10.79 3.97
N LEU A 125 -10.61 10.10 3.24
CA LEU A 125 -10.37 8.66 3.38
C LEU A 125 -9.75 8.36 4.76
N GLN A 126 -8.76 9.15 5.17
CA GLN A 126 -8.13 9.08 6.49
C GLN A 126 -9.16 9.26 7.61
N CYS A 127 -9.99 10.30 7.51
CA CYS A 127 -11.02 10.59 8.51
C CYS A 127 -12.07 9.46 8.60
N ALA A 128 -12.44 8.84 7.48
CA ALA A 128 -13.34 7.71 7.47
C ALA A 128 -12.69 6.46 8.08
N ALA A 129 -11.43 6.17 7.75
CA ALA A 129 -10.68 5.05 8.31
C ALA A 129 -10.58 5.13 9.84
N VAL A 130 -10.29 6.30 10.39
CA VAL A 130 -10.21 6.51 11.85
C VAL A 130 -11.57 6.27 12.54
N LYS A 131 -12.70 6.58 11.89
CA LYS A 131 -14.04 6.37 12.47
C LYS A 131 -14.47 4.90 12.51
N LEU A 132 -13.84 4.05 11.70
CA LEU A 132 -14.17 2.62 11.61
C LEU A 132 -13.27 1.75 12.51
N GLN A 133 -12.34 2.35 13.26
CA GLN A 133 -11.57 1.70 14.33
C GLN A 133 -12.36 1.71 15.64
#